data_AF-A0A6J7HU08-F1
#
_entry.id   AF-A0A6J7HU08-F1
#
_cell.length_a   1.000
_cell.length_b   1.000
_cell.length_c   1.000
_cell.angle_alpha   90.00
_cell.angle_beta   90.00
_cell.angle_gamma   90.00
#
_symmetry.space_group_name_H-M   'P 1'
#
loop_
_entity.id
_entity.type
_entity.pdbx_description
1 polymer ?
#
loop_
_entity_poly.entity_id
_entity_poly.type
_entity_poly.pdbx_seq_one_letter_code
_entity_poly.pdbx_strand_id
1 'polypeptide(L)' 'MPGNSDVVALATRLSLGVAETGWGETTVTLPEGRWRDRITDVEHSGTVAVAELFASLPVALLVRDNEGESAR' A
#
# COMPACT_ATOMS: atom_id res chain seq x y z
N MET A 1 16.08 19.08 5.91
CA MET A 1 14.64 18.76 5.80
C MET A 1 14.38 17.63 6.79
N PRO A 2 13.34 17.70 7.64
CA PRO A 2 12.97 16.54 8.48
C PRO A 2 12.75 15.33 7.55
N GLY A 3 13.13 14.13 8.03
CA GLY A 3 13.38 12.94 7.24
C GLY A 3 12.28 12.62 6.23
N ASN A 4 12.67 12.22 5.02
CA ASN A 4 11.75 11.78 3.97
C ASN A 4 10.81 10.72 4.56
N SER A 5 9.56 11.11 4.85
CA SER A 5 8.49 10.13 4.98
C SER A 5 8.35 9.49 3.60
N ASP A 6 8.81 8.25 3.45
CA ASP A 6 8.63 7.52 2.22
C ASP A 6 7.14 7.15 2.11
N VAL A 7 6.49 7.62 1.04
CA VAL A 7 5.07 7.42 0.77
C VAL A 7 4.90 6.69 -0.56
N VAL A 8 4.04 5.67 -0.57
CA VAL A 8 3.60 4.97 -1.78
C VAL A 8 2.09 5.13 -1.91
N ALA A 9 1.65 5.76 -2.99
CA ALA A 9 0.25 5.93 -3.34
C ALA A 9 -0.14 4.95 -4.45
N LEU A 10 -1.20 4.17 -4.20
CA LEU A 10 -1.70 3.15 -5.12
C LEU A 10 -3.15 3.48 -5.49
N ALA A 11 -3.45 3.49 -6.79
CA ALA A 11 -4.78 3.83 -7.29
C ALA A 11 -5.18 2.94 -8.47
N THR A 12 -6.46 2.60 -8.54
CA THR A 12 -7.03 1.83 -9.64
C THR A 12 -7.36 2.74 -10.84
N ARG A 13 -6.93 2.33 -12.03
CA ARG A 13 -7.37 2.89 -13.33
C ARG A 13 -8.16 1.85 -14.11
N LEU A 14 -9.11 2.30 -14.93
CA LEU A 14 -10.02 1.40 -15.68
C LEU A 14 -10.80 0.47 -14.74
N SER A 15 -11.33 1.04 -13.65
CA SER A 15 -11.92 0.31 -12.53
C SER A 15 -13.05 -0.65 -12.92
N LEU A 16 -13.82 -0.34 -13.97
CA LEU A 16 -14.88 -1.23 -14.45
C LEU A 16 -14.33 -2.59 -14.92
N GLY A 17 -13.26 -2.59 -15.71
CA GLY A 17 -12.66 -3.84 -16.20
C GLY A 17 -12.05 -4.68 -15.07
N VAL A 18 -11.39 -4.03 -14.11
CA VAL A 18 -10.85 -4.70 -12.92
C VAL A 18 -11.96 -5.26 -12.04
N ALA A 19 -13.10 -4.59 -11.91
CA ALA A 19 -14.23 -5.11 -11.14
C ALA A 19 -14.82 -6.38 -11.76
N GLU A 20 -14.75 -6.54 -13.09
CA GLU A 20 -15.24 -7.71 -13.81
C GLU A 20 -14.26 -8.89 -13.77
N THR A 21 -12.95 -8.64 -13.93
CA THR A 21 -11.94 -9.69 -14.03
C THR A 21 -11.20 -9.97 -12.73
N GLY A 22 -11.27 -9.05 -11.77
CA GLY A 22 -10.38 -9.00 -10.61
C GLY A 22 -8.93 -8.66 -10.99
N TRP A 23 -8.05 -8.72 -9.99
CA TRP A 23 -6.61 -8.46 -10.13
C TRP A 23 -5.78 -9.70 -10.49
N GLY A 24 -6.32 -10.91 -10.35
CA GLY A 24 -5.56 -12.16 -10.53
C GLY A 24 -4.28 -12.20 -9.69
N GLU A 25 -3.18 -12.62 -10.29
CA GLU A 25 -1.84 -12.71 -9.66
C GLU A 25 -1.06 -11.38 -9.67
N THR A 26 -1.73 -10.23 -9.87
CA THR A 26 -1.04 -8.93 -9.93
C THR A 26 -0.47 -8.57 -8.56
N THR A 27 0.83 -8.28 -8.52
CA THR A 27 1.56 -7.91 -7.30
C THR A 27 2.28 -6.56 -7.41
N VAL A 28 2.55 -5.94 -6.27
CA VAL A 28 3.42 -4.78 -6.13
C VAL A 28 4.57 -5.13 -5.20
N THR A 29 5.80 -4.89 -5.62
CA THR A 29 6.99 -4.99 -4.76
C THR A 29 7.24 -3.65 -4.08
N LEU A 30 7.05 -3.62 -2.76
CA LEU A 30 7.35 -2.46 -1.94
C LEU A 30 8.86 -2.37 -1.71
N PRO A 31 9.43 -1.15 -1.61
CA PRO A 31 10.80 -0.98 -1.16
C PRO A 31 11.00 -1.58 0.24
N GLU A 32 12.22 -2.01 0.55
CA GLU A 32 12.55 -2.65 1.85
C GLU A 32 12.05 -1.84 3.04
N GLY A 33 11.35 -2.49 3.98
CA GLY A 33 10.80 -1.87 5.20
C GLY A 33 9.34 -2.28 5.45
N ARG A 34 8.77 -1.77 6.54
CA ARG A 34 7.35 -1.96 6.89
C ARG A 34 6.55 -0.75 6.47
N TRP A 35 5.40 -1.00 5.86
CA TRP A 35 4.55 0.01 5.25
C TRP A 35 3.15 -0.10 5.80
N ARG A 36 2.67 0.96 6.44
CA ARG A 36 1.33 1.02 7.02
C ARG A 36 0.38 1.69 6.07
N ASP A 37 -0.69 1.00 5.70
CA ASP A 37 -1.80 1.63 4.99
C ASP A 37 -2.55 2.56 5.95
N ARG A 38 -2.54 3.86 5.67
CA ARG A 38 -3.19 4.87 6.52
C ARG A 38 -4.71 4.84 6.43
N ILE A 39 -5.27 4.10 5.48
CA ILE A 39 -6.72 3.95 5.30
C ILE A 39 -7.24 2.78 6.15
N THR A 40 -6.56 1.64 6.10
CA THR A 40 -7.01 0.39 6.76
C THR A 40 -6.24 0.07 8.06
N ASP A 41 -5.13 0.75 8.31
CA ASP A 41 -4.15 0.48 9.38
C ASP A 41 -3.45 -0.89 9.30
N VAL A 42 -3.60 -1.58 8.16
CA VAL A 42 -2.91 -2.84 7.87
C VAL A 42 -1.44 -2.56 7.49
N GLU A 43 -0.55 -3.44 7.94
CA GLU A 43 0.87 -3.37 7.61
C GLU A 43 1.22 -4.33 6.48
N HIS A 44 2.07 -3.86 5.57
CA HIS A 44 2.52 -4.56 4.38
C HIS A 44 4.05 -4.50 4.27
N SER A 45 4.67 -5.53 3.69
CA SER A 45 6.11 -5.55 3.40
C SER A 45 6.42 -6.49 2.23
N GLY A 46 7.55 -6.26 1.55
CA GLY A 46 7.98 -7.08 0.42
C GLY A 46 7.05 -7.01 -0.79
N THR A 47 6.79 -8.15 -1.43
CA THR A 47 5.86 -8.27 -2.57
C THR A 47 4.47 -8.62 -2.08
N VAL A 48 3.49 -7.79 -2.41
CA VAL A 48 2.11 -7.88 -1.91
C VAL A 48 1.14 -7.99 -3.08
N ALA A 49 0.10 -8.82 -2.94
CA ALA A 49 -0.95 -8.93 -3.93
C ALA A 49 -1.79 -7.65 -3.99
N VAL A 50 -2.09 -7.16 -5.19
CA VAL A 50 -2.96 -5.98 -5.36
C VAL A 50 -4.37 -6.26 -4.84
N ALA A 51 -4.84 -7.51 -4.96
CA ALA A 51 -6.11 -7.94 -4.39
C ALA A 51 -6.18 -7.75 -2.87
N GLU A 52 -5.06 -7.88 -2.15
CA GLU A 52 -4.96 -7.63 -0.71
C GLU A 52 -4.95 -6.13 -0.42
N LEU A 53 -4.08 -5.38 -1.12
CA LEU A 53 -3.95 -3.92 -0.95
C LEU A 53 -5.26 -3.17 -1.19
N PHE A 54 -6.09 -3.67 -2.10
CA PHE A 54 -7.37 -3.04 -2.45
C PHE A 54 -8.60 -3.81 -1.95
N ALA A 55 -8.42 -4.69 -0.95
CA ALA A 55 -9.52 -5.48 -0.40
C ALA A 55 -10.63 -4.62 0.22
N SER A 56 -10.26 -3.47 0.81
CA SER A 56 -11.22 -2.54 1.44
C SER A 56 -11.70 -1.45 0.49
N LEU A 57 -10.77 -0.81 -0.24
CA LEU A 57 -11.06 0.27 -1.19
C LEU A 57 -10.14 0.12 -2.43
N PRO A 58 -10.54 0.62 -3.61
CA PRO A 58 -9.74 0.55 -4.84
C PRO A 58 -8.53 1.51 -4.85
N VAL A 59 -8.07 1.93 -3.67
CA VAL A 59 -6.95 2.83 -3.41
C VAL A 59 -6.27 2.42 -2.10
N ALA A 60 -4.97 2.67 -1.99
CA ALA A 60 -4.20 2.48 -0.75
C ALA A 60 -3.16 3.59 -0.59
N LEU A 61 -2.90 4.00 0.65
CA LEU A 61 -1.90 5.02 0.98
C LEU A 61 -0.93 4.46 2.02
N LEU A 62 0.22 4.02 1.54
CA LEU A 62 1.23 3.39 2.37
C LEU A 62 2.27 4.40 2.83
N VAL A 63 2.52 4.43 4.14
CA VAL A 63 3.57 5.23 4.75
C VAL A 63 4.57 4.28 5.40
N ARG A 64 5.86 4.50 5.17
CA ARG A 64 6.90 3.73 5.83
C ARG A 64 6.88 4.00 7.34
N ASP A 65 6.88 2.94 8.14
CA ASP A 65 7.10 3.07 9.58
C ASP A 65 8.57 3.48 9.80
N ASN A 66 8.76 4.73 10.23
CA ASN A 66 10.06 5.23 10.63
C ASN A 66 10.33 4.72 12.06
N GLU A 67 11.38 3.92 12.27
CA GLU A 67 11.76 3.41 13.59
C GLU A 67 12.17 4.51 14.61
N GLY A 68 11.97 5.80 14.28
CA GLY A 68 12.25 6.96 15.14
C GLY A 68 11.03 7.76 15.61
N GLU A 69 9.79 7.44 15.20
CA GLU A 69 8.60 8.21 15.58
C GLU A 69 7.69 7.54 16.63
N SER A 70 7.94 6.27 16.98
CA SER A 70 7.23 5.59 18.10
C SER A 70 7.62 6.07 19.50
N ALA A 71 8.40 7.16 19.61
CA ALA A 71 8.79 7.79 20.87
C ALA A 71 8.27 9.23 20.98
N ARG A 72 6.98 9.45 20.71
CA ARG A 72 6.30 10.69 21.10
C ARG A 72 4.86 10.47 21.52
#